data_AF-A0A2P6RLB4-F1
#
_entry.id   AF-A0A2P6RLB4-F1
#
_cell.length_a   1.000
_cell.length_b   1.000
_cell.length_c   1.000
_cell.angle_alpha   90.00
_cell.angle_beta   90.00
_cell.angle_gamma   90.00
#
_symmetry.space_group_name_H-M   'P 1'
#
loop_
_entity.id
_entity.type
_entity.pdbx_description
1 polymer ?
#
loop_
_entity_poly.entity_id
_entity_poly.type
_entity_poly.pdbx_seq_one_letter_code
_entity_poly.pdbx_strand_id
1 'polypeptide(L)'
;MKINSSKYPTIDVGTCSKIKSGEIQVLPAEIGSIRGSDVELKKGKSYQFESIVFCTGFKTSTSLWLKADDYLLKEDGIPRPSSPNHSKGQKVWSQNLFNHLSSGYLLH
;
A
#
# COMPACT_ATOMS: atom_id res chain seq x y z
N MET A 1 -21.42 -8.99 5.92
CA MET A 1 -20.24 -9.58 5.24
C MET A 1 -19.02 -8.77 5.62
N LYS A 2 -18.14 -9.28 6.49
CA LYS A 2 -16.99 -8.53 7.00
C LYS A 2 -15.81 -8.75 6.06
N ILE A 3 -15.43 -7.69 5.33
CA ILE A 3 -14.34 -7.74 4.36
C ILE A 3 -13.04 -7.66 5.16
N ASN A 4 -12.36 -8.80 5.35
CA ASN A 4 -11.11 -8.89 6.12
C ASN A 4 -9.87 -8.52 5.29
N SER A 5 -10.01 -7.70 4.25
CA SER A 5 -8.90 -7.26 3.41
C SER A 5 -8.90 -5.75 3.23
N SER A 6 -7.75 -5.13 3.42
CA SER A 6 -7.42 -3.73 3.09
C SER A 6 -7.37 -3.48 1.58
N LYS A 7 -8.11 -4.26 0.78
CA LYS A 7 -8.05 -4.24 -0.68
C LYS A 7 -9.11 -3.28 -1.21
N TYR A 8 -8.66 -2.25 -1.91
CA TYR A 8 -9.55 -1.30 -2.58
C TYR A 8 -10.30 -1.99 -3.74
N PRO A 9 -11.57 -1.64 -3.98
CA PRO A 9 -12.28 -2.12 -5.16
C PRO A 9 -11.52 -1.68 -6.42
N THR A 10 -11.27 -2.60 -7.34
CA THR A 10 -10.61 -2.33 -8.62
C THR A 10 -11.65 -2.45 -9.73
N ILE A 11 -11.67 -1.49 -10.64
CA ILE A 11 -12.53 -1.51 -11.84
C ILE A 11 -11.66 -1.92 -13.02
N ASP A 12 -12.15 -2.87 -13.81
CA ASP A 12 -11.52 -3.32 -15.05
C ASP A 12 -12.45 -3.06 -16.24
N VAL A 13 -11.87 -2.72 -17.40
CA VAL A 13 -12.59 -2.57 -18.66
C VAL A 13 -11.92 -3.46 -19.71
N GLY A 14 -12.32 -4.73 -19.76
CA GLY A 14 -11.99 -5.64 -20.84
C GLY A 14 -10.74 -6.51 -20.64
N THR A 15 -10.00 -6.39 -19.53
CA THR A 15 -8.84 -7.28 -19.26
C THR A 15 -9.26 -8.74 -19.22
N CYS A 16 -10.41 -9.07 -18.62
CA CYS A 16 -10.93 -10.44 -18.61
C CYS A 16 -11.13 -11.00 -20.02
N SER A 17 -11.64 -10.20 -20.95
CA SER A 17 -11.83 -10.60 -22.34
C SER A 17 -10.49 -10.82 -23.05
N LYS A 18 -9.51 -9.95 -22.81
CA LYS A 18 -8.15 -10.09 -23.35
C LYS A 18 -7.44 -11.35 -22.85
N ILE A 19 -7.57 -11.67 -21.56
CA ILE A 19 -7.05 -12.94 -21.00
C ILE A 19 -7.72 -14.14 -21.69
N LYS A 20 -9.05 -14.13 -21.82
CA LYS A 20 -9.79 -15.23 -22.48
C LYS A 20 -9.44 -15.38 -23.96
N SER A 21 -9.19 -14.29 -24.66
CA SER A 21 -8.79 -14.29 -26.08
C SER A 21 -7.34 -14.74 -26.32
N GLY A 22 -6.50 -14.74 -25.27
CA GLY A 22 -5.08 -15.04 -25.36
C GLY A 22 -4.18 -13.84 -25.68
N GLU A 23 -4.72 -12.64 -25.91
CA GLU A 23 -3.95 -11.40 -26.06
C GLU A 23 -3.10 -11.11 -24.80
N ILE A 24 -3.62 -11.43 -23.61
CA ILE A 24 -2.86 -11.40 -22.35
C ILE A 24 -2.63 -12.83 -21.87
N GLN A 25 -1.36 -13.23 -21.80
CA GLN A 25 -0.97 -14.52 -21.22
C GLN A 25 -0.71 -14.37 -19.73
N VAL A 26 -1.38 -15.19 -18.92
CA VAL A 26 -1.16 -15.28 -17.48
C VAL A 26 -0.22 -16.43 -17.20
N LEU A 27 0.90 -16.16 -16.52
CA LEU A 27 1.84 -17.17 -16.08
C LEU A 27 1.63 -17.45 -14.59
N PRO A 28 1.00 -18.58 -14.20
CA PRO A 28 0.72 -18.91 -12.80
C PRO A 28 1.96 -19.50 -12.10
N ALA A 29 3.09 -18.84 -12.26
CA ALA A 29 4.38 -19.31 -11.76
C ALA A 29 5.17 -18.14 -11.18
N GLU A 30 5.84 -18.39 -10.08
CA GLU A 30 6.59 -17.38 -9.36
C GLU A 30 7.87 -17.02 -10.13
N ILE A 31 8.16 -15.71 -10.18
CA ILE A 31 9.40 -15.19 -10.74
C ILE A 31 10.54 -15.59 -9.80
N GLY A 32 11.59 -16.18 -10.37
CA GLY A 32 12.84 -16.50 -9.67
C GLY A 32 13.85 -15.38 -9.79
N SER A 33 14.16 -14.96 -11.03
CA SER A 33 15.11 -13.88 -11.28
C SER A 33 14.74 -13.05 -12.53
N ILE A 34 15.23 -11.81 -12.58
CA ILE A 34 15.13 -10.94 -13.75
C ILE A 34 16.56 -10.48 -14.07
N ARG A 35 17.02 -10.72 -15.31
CA ARG A 35 18.38 -10.42 -15.77
C ARG A 35 18.30 -9.73 -17.14
N GLY A 36 18.15 -8.41 -17.13
CA GLY A 36 17.89 -7.65 -18.36
C GLY A 36 16.47 -7.93 -18.88
N SER A 37 16.35 -8.38 -20.13
CA SER A 37 15.09 -8.82 -20.75
C SER A 37 14.66 -10.23 -20.34
N ASP A 38 15.54 -10.98 -19.69
CA ASP A 38 15.32 -12.38 -19.33
C ASP A 38 14.62 -12.47 -17.98
N VAL A 39 13.44 -13.08 -17.95
CA VAL A 39 12.72 -13.40 -16.73
C VAL A 39 12.70 -14.91 -16.56
N GLU A 40 13.37 -15.39 -15.51
CA GLU A 40 13.40 -16.79 -15.12
C GLU A 40 12.33 -17.06 -14.06
N LEU A 41 11.49 -18.07 -14.29
CA LEU A 41 10.54 -18.56 -13.31
C LEU A 41 11.19 -19.62 -12.42
N LYS A 42 10.74 -19.79 -11.17
CA LYS A 42 11.33 -20.74 -10.20
C LYS A 42 11.47 -22.20 -10.67
N LYS A 43 10.80 -22.61 -11.74
CA LYS A 43 10.91 -23.95 -12.35
C LYS A 43 11.87 -24.00 -13.54
N GLY A 44 12.76 -23.01 -13.68
CA GLY A 44 13.83 -22.96 -14.69
C GLY A 44 13.37 -22.58 -16.10
N LYS A 45 12.10 -22.21 -16.29
CA LYS A 45 11.61 -21.69 -17.58
C LYS A 45 11.87 -20.19 -17.66
N SER A 46 12.55 -19.77 -18.72
CA SER A 46 12.85 -18.36 -18.97
C SER A 46 12.04 -17.80 -20.14
N TYR A 47 11.74 -16.50 -20.07
CA TYR A 47 11.02 -15.75 -21.11
C TYR A 47 11.76 -14.46 -21.41
N GLN A 48 11.73 -14.07 -22.69
CA GLN A 48 12.29 -12.80 -23.17
C GLN A 48 11.18 -11.76 -23.26
N PHE A 49 11.45 -10.57 -22.76
CA PHE A 49 10.55 -9.42 -22.85
C PHE A 49 11.28 -8.20 -23.39
N GLU A 50 10.67 -7.51 -24.36
CA GLU A 50 11.18 -6.22 -24.85
C GLU A 50 11.05 -5.11 -23.80
N SER A 51 10.12 -5.26 -22.86
CA SER A 51 9.86 -4.30 -21.79
C SER A 51 9.26 -5.00 -20.57
N ILE A 52 9.64 -4.53 -19.38
CA ILE A 52 9.16 -5.06 -18.10
C ILE A 52 8.62 -3.88 -17.28
N VAL A 53 7.36 -3.98 -16.83
CA VAL A 53 6.68 -2.94 -16.03
C VAL A 53 6.32 -3.50 -14.65
N PHE A 54 6.82 -2.88 -13.59
CA PHE A 54 6.56 -3.29 -12.20
C PHE A 54 5.28 -2.64 -11.65
N CYS A 55 4.17 -3.35 -11.73
CA CYS A 55 2.87 -2.94 -11.18
C CYS A 55 2.68 -3.43 -9.73
N THR A 56 3.69 -3.27 -8.86
CA THR A 56 3.70 -3.84 -7.49
C THR A 56 2.92 -3.01 -6.45
N GLY A 57 2.24 -1.94 -6.88
CA GLY A 57 1.44 -1.08 -6.02
C GLY A 57 2.27 -0.01 -5.31
N PHE A 58 1.75 0.50 -4.19
CA PHE A 58 2.36 1.56 -3.40
C PHE A 58 2.48 1.16 -1.93
N LYS A 59 3.48 1.71 -1.23
CA LYS A 59 3.55 1.62 0.25
C LYS A 59 2.64 2.67 0.86
N THR A 60 1.80 2.30 1.82
CA THR A 60 0.91 3.27 2.45
C THR A 60 1.72 4.24 3.31
N SER A 61 1.41 5.53 3.21
CA SER A 61 2.05 6.61 3.97
C SER A 61 1.18 7.06 5.14
N THR A 62 0.20 6.25 5.55
CA THR A 62 -0.76 6.63 6.60
C THR A 62 -0.05 7.05 7.89
N SER A 63 1.07 6.41 8.23
CA SER A 63 1.92 6.78 9.37
C SER A 63 2.73 8.07 9.19
N LEU A 64 2.92 8.55 7.95
CA LEU A 64 3.61 9.82 7.65
C LEU A 64 2.69 11.03 7.80
N TRP A 65 1.40 10.86 7.53
CA TRP A 65 0.41 11.96 7.56
C TRP A 65 -0.46 11.93 8.83
N LEU A 66 -0.71 10.74 9.38
CA LEU A 66 -1.37 10.55 10.66
C LEU A 66 -0.28 10.38 11.73
N LYS A 67 -0.11 11.39 12.61
CA LYS A 67 0.65 11.24 13.87
C LYS A 67 -0.16 10.34 14.82
N ALA A 68 -0.28 9.08 14.45
CA ALA A 68 -0.85 8.05 15.30
C ALA A 68 0.28 7.58 16.20
N ASP A 69 0.08 7.60 17.52
CA ASP A 69 1.01 6.94 18.43
C ASP A 69 1.25 5.50 17.98
N ASP A 70 2.41 4.93 18.30
CA ASP A 70 2.85 3.59 17.89
C ASP A 70 1.80 2.49 18.15
N TYR A 71 0.82 2.74 19.01
CA TYR A 71 -0.29 1.85 19.35
C TYR A 71 -1.39 1.74 18.28
N LEU A 72 -1.55 2.70 17.37
CA LEU A 72 -2.70 2.78 16.46
C LEU A 72 -2.43 2.16 15.08
N LEU A 73 -1.26 2.39 14.50
CA LEU A 73 -0.88 1.92 13.17
C LEU A 73 0.35 1.03 13.27
N LYS A 74 0.42 0.00 12.41
CA LYS A 74 1.64 -0.76 12.14
C LYS A 74 2.56 0.02 11.20
N GLU A 75 3.81 -0.44 11.04
CA GLU A 75 4.78 0.16 10.11
C GLU A 75 4.31 0.17 8.64
N ASP A 76 3.44 -0.78 8.26
CA ASP A 76 2.81 -0.83 6.93
C ASP A 76 1.63 0.14 6.76
N GLY A 77 1.34 0.95 7.79
CA GLY A 77 0.26 1.93 7.86
C GLY A 77 -1.13 1.32 8.03
N ILE A 78 -1.23 0.02 8.32
CA ILE A 78 -2.50 -0.67 8.59
C ILE A 78 -2.86 -0.49 10.08
N PRO A 79 -4.13 -0.25 10.43
CA PRO A 79 -4.56 -0.19 11.83
C PRO A 79 -4.24 -1.48 12.59
N ARG A 80 -3.69 -1.34 13.80
CA ARG A 80 -3.59 -2.47 14.73
C ARG A 80 -4.99 -2.85 15.19
N PRO A 81 -5.34 -4.14 15.30
CA PRO A 81 -6.60 -4.54 15.91
C PRO A 81 -6.66 -3.97 17.32
N SER A 82 -7.69 -3.19 17.62
CA SER A 82 -7.94 -2.72 18.98
C SER A 82 -8.09 -3.94 19.89
N SER A 83 -7.25 -4.06 20.91
CA SER A 83 -7.45 -5.04 21.99
C SER A 83 -8.84 -4.79 22.62
N PRO A 84 -9.55 -5.83 23.09
CA PRO A 84 -10.93 -5.67 23.56
C PRO A 84 -11.07 -4.86 24.86
N ASN A 85 -9.96 -4.39 25.45
CA ASN A 85 -9.94 -3.60 26.68
C ASN A 85 -9.42 -2.18 26.44
N HIS A 86 -10.26 -1.31 25.89
CA HIS A 86 -10.01 0.14 25.88
C HIS A 86 -11.23 0.93 26.37
N SER A 87 -11.61 0.72 27.63
CA SER A 87 -12.30 1.75 28.40
C SER A 87 -11.26 2.58 29.14
N LYS A 88 -10.83 3.68 28.51
CA LYS A 88 -10.38 4.94 29.12
C LYS A 88 -9.95 5.87 27.99
N GLY A 89 -10.87 6.73 27.56
CA GLY A 89 -10.55 7.84 26.67
C GLY A 89 -9.54 8.75 27.37
N GLN A 90 -8.33 8.85 26.80
CA GLN A 90 -7.48 9.99 27.11
C GLN A 90 -7.98 11.17 26.29
N LYS A 91 -8.58 12.13 26.98
CA LYS A 91 -8.75 13.48 26.47
C LYS A 91 -7.37 14.10 26.35
N VAL A 92 -6.83 14.22 25.14
CA VAL A 92 -5.73 15.14 24.85
C VAL A 92 -6.19 16.14 23.80
N TRP A 93 -7.28 16.83 24.12
CA TRP A 93 -7.54 18.17 23.60
C TRP A 93 -7.17 19.14 24.71
N SER A 94 -5.87 19.43 24.84
CA SER A 94 -5.35 20.67 25.43
C SER A 94 -3.84 20.72 25.27
N GLN A 95 -3.37 21.87 24.79
CA GLN A 95 -2.04 22.46 24.98
C GLN A 95 -1.00 22.52 23.86
N ASN A 96 -1.12 21.86 22.70
CA ASN A 96 -0.10 22.02 21.63
C ASN A 96 -0.57 22.75 20.35
N LEU A 97 -1.76 23.35 20.34
CA LEU A 97 -2.24 24.18 19.22
C LEU A 97 -2.16 25.70 19.49
N PHE A 98 -1.61 26.12 20.63
CA PHE A 98 -1.43 27.55 20.95
C PHE A 98 -0.01 28.09 20.68
N ASN A 99 0.99 27.22 20.48
CA ASN A 99 2.38 27.65 20.28
C ASN A 99 2.86 27.72 18.82
N HIS A 100 2.02 27.38 17.82
CA HIS A 100 2.42 27.42 16.41
C HIS A 100 1.61 28.38 15.53
N LEU A 101 0.75 29.22 16.13
CA LEU A 101 0.05 30.32 15.46
C LEU A 101 0.45 31.72 15.96
N SER A 102 1.48 31.84 16.82
CA SER A 102 2.01 33.14 17.27
C SER A 102 3.33 33.57 16.61
N SER A 103 3.81 32.86 15.57
CA SER A 103 4.88 33.39 14.73
C SER A 103 4.32 33.65 13.33
N GLY A 104 3.43 34.64 13.28
CA GLY A 104 3.11 35.35 12.06
C GLY A 104 4.29 36.21 11.63
N TYR A 105 4.48 36.30 10.33
CA TYR A 105 5.37 37.19 9.62
C TYR A 105 5.34 38.63 10.18
N LEU A 106 6.53 39.22 10.38
CA LEU A 106 6.73 40.66 10.23
C LEU A 106 8.01 40.90 9.41
N LEU A 107 7.86 41.81 8.45
CA LEU A 107 8.79 42.23 7.41
C LEU A 107 10.13 42.79 7.94
N HIS A 108 11.21 42.49 7.22
CA HIS A 108 12.03 43.49 6.54
C HIS A 108 12.72 42.88 5.31
#